data_AF-A0A0S9E0B7-F1
#
_entry.id   AF-A0A0S9E0B7-F1
#
_cell.length_a   1.000
_cell.length_b   1.000
_cell.length_c   1.000
_cell.angle_alpha   90.00
_cell.angle_beta   90.00
_cell.angle_gamma   90.00
#
_symmetry.space_group_name_H-M   'P 1'
#
loop_
_entity.id
_entity.type
_entity.pdbx_description
1 polymer ?
#
loop_
_entity_poly.entity_id
_entity_poly.type
_entity_poly.pdbx_seq_one_letter_code
_entity_poly.pdbx_strand_id
1 'polypeptide(L)'
;MTTLPEGWSDFFVATTGAGAALAGLIIVAMTANIKMIIGIQGMTSRAGATIGSLTLIVVAGAVALIPGQGALFVGLEILVVSVVVLGINLDSAWRVVQASRRPDYASGPPAPKIALALAQIAPFLVGAVMLLTGDWSGLYWVAGGMIVVFMASVLNAWILLVEILR
;
A
#
# COMPACT_ATOMS: atom_id res chain seq x y z
N MET A 1 -20.42 -10.30 -20.85
CA MET A 1 -19.28 -9.77 -20.08
C MET A 1 -19.75 -9.71 -18.64
N THR A 2 -19.16 -10.50 -17.74
CA THR A 2 -19.52 -10.45 -16.32
C THR A 2 -18.96 -9.15 -15.74
N THR A 3 -19.82 -8.33 -15.15
CA THR A 3 -19.41 -7.10 -14.43
C THR A 3 -19.06 -7.45 -12.98
N LEU A 4 -18.57 -6.48 -12.22
CA LEU A 4 -18.31 -6.62 -10.78
C LEU A 4 -19.50 -7.30 -10.08
N PRO A 5 -19.30 -8.38 -9.29
CA PRO A 5 -20.41 -9.08 -8.65
C PRO A 5 -21.09 -8.21 -7.59
N GLU A 6 -22.39 -8.43 -7.38
CA GLU A 6 -23.17 -7.69 -6.39
C GLU A 6 -22.56 -7.79 -4.97
N GLY A 7 -22.59 -6.69 -4.22
CA GLY A 7 -22.03 -6.59 -2.87
C GLY A 7 -20.56 -6.13 -2.79
N TRP A 8 -19.77 -6.28 -3.86
CA TRP A 8 -18.38 -5.81 -3.87
C TRP A 8 -18.24 -4.30 -3.97
N SER A 9 -19.19 -3.64 -4.63
CA SER A 9 -19.19 -2.18 -4.78
C SER A 9 -19.12 -1.47 -3.42
N ASP A 10 -19.96 -1.87 -2.46
CA ASP A 10 -20.01 -1.24 -1.13
C ASP A 10 -18.71 -1.42 -0.36
N PHE A 11 -18.09 -2.59 -0.46
CA PHE A 11 -16.77 -2.85 0.11
C PHE A 11 -15.70 -1.93 -0.48
N PHE A 12 -15.63 -1.84 -1.81
CA PHE A 12 -14.64 -0.98 -2.48
C PHE A 12 -14.88 0.50 -2.21
N VAL A 13 -16.12 0.96 -2.17
CA VAL A 13 -16.47 2.35 -1.80
C VAL A 13 -16.04 2.64 -0.36
N ALA A 14 -16.38 1.77 0.59
CA ALA A 14 -16.05 1.97 2.00
C ALA A 14 -14.53 1.98 2.24
N THR A 15 -13.81 1.01 1.67
CA THR A 15 -12.35 0.89 1.86
C THR A 15 -11.57 1.97 1.12
N THR A 16 -11.96 2.32 -0.11
CA THR A 16 -11.36 3.43 -0.87
C THR A 16 -11.58 4.76 -0.15
N GLY A 17 -12.80 5.02 0.31
CA GLY A 17 -13.14 6.23 1.07
C GLY A 17 -12.34 6.34 2.37
N ALA A 18 -12.29 5.25 3.16
CA ALA A 18 -11.52 5.21 4.40
C ALA A 18 -10.01 5.40 4.16
N GLY A 19 -9.46 4.73 3.14
CA GLY A 19 -8.05 4.87 2.75
C GLY A 19 -7.69 6.29 2.32
N ALA A 20 -8.54 6.91 1.51
CA ALA A 20 -8.36 8.29 1.04
C ALA A 20 -8.43 9.29 2.21
N ALA A 21 -9.38 9.10 3.14
CA ALA A 21 -9.50 9.93 4.33
C ALA A 21 -8.25 9.83 5.22
N LEU A 22 -7.76 8.63 5.52
CA LEU A 22 -6.53 8.44 6.29
C LEU A 22 -5.30 9.01 5.59
N ALA A 23 -5.18 8.84 4.27
CA ALA A 23 -4.07 9.42 3.52
C ALA A 23 -4.07 10.94 3.64
N GLY A 24 -5.26 11.57 3.52
CA GLY A 24 -5.43 13.00 3.74
C GLY A 24 -5.03 13.44 5.15
N LEU A 25 -5.51 12.74 6.19
CA LEU A 25 -5.17 13.06 7.59
C LEU A 25 -3.66 12.97 7.86
N ILE A 26 -2.98 11.97 7.30
CA ILE A 26 -1.52 11.82 7.44
C ILE A 26 -0.79 12.96 6.75
N ILE A 27 -1.19 13.33 5.53
CA ILE A 27 -0.57 14.45 4.80
C ILE A 27 -0.75 15.74 5.60
N VAL A 28 -1.94 16.01 6.13
CA VAL A 28 -2.20 17.19 6.98
C VAL A 28 -1.31 17.16 8.23
N ALA A 29 -1.26 16.04 8.95
CA ALA A 29 -0.41 15.89 10.14
C ALA A 29 1.07 16.10 9.83
N MET A 30 1.55 15.64 8.66
CA MET A 30 2.91 15.86 8.22
C MET A 30 3.22 17.33 7.93
N THR A 31 2.32 18.04 7.24
CA THR A 31 2.54 19.46 6.91
C THR A 31 2.68 20.32 8.16
N ALA A 32 1.91 20.03 9.21
CA ALA A 32 2.00 20.73 10.49
C ALA A 32 3.33 20.47 11.25
N ASN A 33 3.98 19.32 10.99
CA ASN A 33 5.18 18.87 11.72
C ASN A 33 6.41 18.73 10.82
N ILE A 34 6.42 19.35 9.64
CA ILE A 34 7.41 19.07 8.59
C ILE A 34 8.85 19.30 9.05
N LYS A 35 9.11 20.35 9.85
CA LYS A 35 10.44 20.67 10.38
C LYS A 35 10.98 19.57 11.31
N MET A 36 10.09 18.93 12.07
CA MET A 36 10.45 17.84 12.99
C MET A 36 10.69 16.55 12.22
N ILE A 37 9.84 16.25 11.23
CA ILE A 37 9.94 15.07 10.37
C ILE A 37 11.25 15.05 9.59
N ILE A 38 11.65 16.18 8.98
CA ILE A 38 12.93 16.25 8.23
C ILE A 38 14.16 16.18 9.14
N GLY A 39 14.00 16.49 10.43
CA GLY A 39 15.08 16.40 11.43
C GLY A 39 15.37 14.98 11.91
N ILE A 40 14.43 14.04 11.75
CA ILE A 40 14.54 12.66 12.21
C ILE A 40 14.90 11.74 11.04
N GLN A 41 16.06 11.10 11.11
CA GLN A 41 16.54 10.21 10.05
C GLN A 41 15.56 9.05 9.78
N GLY A 42 15.07 8.95 8.54
CA GLY A 42 14.19 7.88 8.08
C GLY A 42 12.69 8.11 8.31
N MET A 43 12.28 9.17 9.01
CA MET A 43 10.87 9.50 9.27
C MET A 43 10.12 9.82 7.97
N THR A 44 10.74 10.62 7.09
CA THR A 44 10.18 10.97 5.77
C THR A 44 9.94 9.73 4.90
N SER A 45 10.86 8.75 4.93
CA SER A 45 10.72 7.51 4.18
C SER A 45 9.59 6.65 4.72
N ARG A 46 9.44 6.56 6.06
CA ARG A 46 8.33 5.83 6.69
C ARG A 46 6.99 6.46 6.37
N ALA A 47 6.89 7.79 6.45
CA ALA A 47 5.65 8.48 6.17
C ALA A 47 5.26 8.39 4.68
N GLY A 48 6.24 8.52 3.78
CA GLY A 48 6.04 8.26 2.35
C GLY A 48 5.57 6.83 2.06
N ALA A 49 6.15 5.83 2.74
CA ALA A 49 5.71 4.43 2.61
C ALA A 49 4.26 4.24 3.05
N THR A 50 3.84 4.82 4.19
CA THR A 50 2.46 4.75 4.67
C THR A 50 1.48 5.41 3.70
N ILE A 51 1.82 6.59 3.17
CA ILE A 51 0.99 7.27 2.15
C ILE A 51 0.92 6.44 0.87
N GLY A 52 2.03 5.86 0.43
CA GLY A 52 2.09 4.97 -0.74
C GLY A 52 1.20 3.74 -0.56
N SER A 53 1.24 3.09 0.60
CA SER A 53 0.39 1.96 0.95
C SER A 53 -1.11 2.32 0.92
N LEU A 54 -1.50 3.46 1.51
CA LEU A 54 -2.89 3.93 1.43
C LEU A 54 -3.31 4.29 0.00
N THR A 55 -2.41 4.91 -0.77
CA THR A 55 -2.65 5.24 -2.17
C THR A 55 -2.85 3.99 -3.02
N LEU A 56 -2.08 2.92 -2.79
CA LEU A 56 -2.29 1.62 -3.44
C LEU A 56 -3.72 1.12 -3.24
N ILE A 57 -4.21 1.12 -2.00
CA ILE A 57 -5.56 0.65 -1.67
C ILE A 57 -6.61 1.53 -2.37
N VAL A 58 -6.44 2.86 -2.33
CA VAL A 58 -7.35 3.82 -2.97
C VAL A 58 -7.41 3.62 -4.48
N VAL A 59 -6.26 3.48 -5.14
CA VAL A 59 -6.20 3.29 -6.58
C VAL A 59 -6.79 1.93 -6.97
N ALA A 60 -6.44 0.85 -6.24
CA ALA A 60 -6.98 -0.48 -6.51
C ALA A 60 -8.51 -0.53 -6.36
N GLY A 61 -9.06 0.11 -5.33
CA GLY A 61 -10.50 0.17 -5.13
C GLY A 61 -11.21 1.09 -6.13
N ALA A 62 -10.63 2.24 -6.48
CA ALA A 62 -11.18 3.14 -7.50
C ALA A 62 -11.25 2.47 -8.88
N VAL A 63 -10.19 1.74 -9.26
CA VAL A 63 -10.11 0.92 -10.46
C VAL A 63 -11.22 -0.13 -10.48
N ALA A 64 -11.39 -0.88 -9.39
CA ALA A 64 -12.43 -1.92 -9.30
C ALA A 64 -13.88 -1.37 -9.38
N LEU A 65 -14.08 -0.07 -9.13
CA LEU A 65 -15.37 0.61 -9.22
C LEU A 65 -15.69 1.18 -10.59
N ILE A 66 -14.78 1.10 -11.57
CA ILE A 66 -15.05 1.57 -12.93
C ILE A 66 -16.17 0.71 -13.55
N PRO A 67 -17.32 1.30 -13.92
CA PRO A 67 -18.48 0.54 -14.37
C PRO A 67 -18.22 -0.10 -15.73
N GLY A 68 -18.81 -1.28 -15.95
CA GLY A 68 -18.75 -1.99 -17.23
C GLY A 68 -17.45 -2.76 -17.49
N GLN A 69 -16.54 -2.83 -16.52
CA GLN A 69 -15.33 -3.65 -16.63
C GLN A 69 -15.61 -5.13 -16.37
N GLY A 70 -14.94 -5.98 -17.14
CA GLY A 70 -14.84 -7.41 -16.86
C GLY A 70 -13.71 -7.75 -15.92
N ALA A 71 -13.76 -8.93 -15.30
CA ALA A 71 -12.73 -9.43 -14.37
C ALA A 71 -11.29 -9.28 -14.90
N LEU A 72 -11.08 -9.53 -16.20
CA LEU A 72 -9.77 -9.46 -16.83
C LEU A 72 -9.19 -8.04 -16.84
N PHE A 73 -10.01 -7.01 -17.07
CA PHE A 73 -9.54 -5.61 -17.07
C PHE A 73 -9.22 -5.15 -15.65
N VAL A 74 -10.10 -5.45 -14.69
CA VAL A 74 -9.85 -5.18 -13.26
C VAL A 74 -8.56 -5.87 -12.80
N GLY A 75 -8.38 -7.14 -13.18
CA GLY A 75 -7.17 -7.91 -12.87
C GLY A 75 -5.91 -7.29 -13.46
N LEU A 76 -5.96 -6.84 -14.72
CA LEU A 76 -4.83 -6.20 -15.39
C LEU A 76 -4.47 -4.86 -14.73
N GLU A 77 -5.45 -4.03 -14.41
CA GLU A 77 -5.22 -2.74 -13.77
C GLU A 77 -4.66 -2.90 -12.36
N ILE A 78 -5.22 -3.81 -11.55
CA ILE A 78 -4.68 -4.15 -10.22
C ILE A 78 -3.26 -4.72 -10.35
N LEU A 79 -2.99 -5.56 -11.35
CA LEU A 79 -1.64 -6.09 -11.60
C LEU A 79 -0.65 -4.96 -11.89
N VAL A 80 -0.99 -4.06 -12.81
CA VAL A 80 -0.12 -2.92 -13.19
C VAL A 80 0.19 -2.06 -11.97
N VAL A 81 -0.83 -1.70 -11.19
CA VAL A 81 -0.65 -0.89 -9.98
C VAL A 81 0.22 -1.63 -8.96
N SER A 82 -0.03 -2.92 -8.74
CA SER A 82 0.74 -3.74 -7.78
C SER A 82 2.20 -3.89 -8.21
N VAL A 83 2.47 -4.07 -9.50
CA VAL A 83 3.84 -4.18 -10.06
C VAL A 83 4.58 -2.85 -9.93
N VAL A 84 3.93 -1.71 -10.21
CA VAL A 84 4.54 -0.39 -10.03
C VAL A 84 4.92 -0.17 -8.56
N VAL A 85 4.02 -0.47 -7.63
CA VAL A 85 4.29 -0.34 -6.20
C VAL A 85 5.37 -1.33 -5.74
N LEU A 86 5.39 -2.55 -6.28
CA LEU A 86 6.45 -3.51 -6.01
C LEU A 86 7.81 -2.99 -6.48
N GLY A 87 7.89 -2.41 -7.69
CA GLY A 87 9.12 -1.81 -8.22
C GLY A 87 9.67 -0.70 -7.34
N ILE A 88 8.80 0.19 -6.86
CA ILE A 88 9.17 1.27 -5.93
C ILE A 88 9.69 0.70 -4.60
N ASN A 89 9.02 -0.33 -4.07
CA ASN A 89 9.44 -0.98 -2.82
C ASN A 89 10.77 -1.72 -2.98
N LEU A 90 10.99 -2.39 -4.12
CA LEU A 90 12.24 -3.09 -4.42
C LEU A 90 13.39 -2.11 -4.61
N ASP A 91 13.21 -0.99 -5.31
CA ASP A 91 14.23 0.06 -5.42
C ASP A 91 14.58 0.62 -4.03
N SER A 92 13.56 0.93 -3.23
CA SER A 92 13.75 1.40 -1.85
C SER A 92 14.49 0.38 -0.98
N ALA A 93 14.13 -0.91 -1.06
CA ALA A 93 14.80 -2.00 -0.37
C ALA A 93 16.25 -2.16 -0.82
N TRP A 94 16.52 -2.07 -2.12
CA TRP A 94 17.84 -2.22 -2.69
C TRP A 94 18.78 -1.09 -2.26
N ARG A 95 18.28 0.15 -2.24
CA ARG A 95 18.99 1.31 -1.69
C ARG A 95 19.33 1.15 -0.21
N VAL A 96 18.39 0.61 0.59
CA VAL A 96 18.64 0.32 2.01
C VAL A 96 19.72 -0.74 2.16
N VAL A 97 19.65 -1.85 1.42
CA VAL A 97 20.66 -2.92 1.47
C VAL A 97 22.03 -2.40 1.03
N GLN A 98 22.10 -1.57 -0.01
CA GLN A 98 23.34 -0.97 -0.47
C GLN A 98 23.93 0.02 0.55
N ALA A 99 23.08 0.78 1.24
CA ALA A 99 23.49 1.66 2.33
C ALA A 99 23.97 0.87 3.57
N SER A 100 23.34 -0.26 3.88
CA SER A 100 23.76 -1.17 4.96
C SER A 100 25.11 -1.87 4.71
N ARG A 101 25.64 -1.83 3.48
CA ARG A 101 27.02 -2.29 3.20
C ARG A 101 28.08 -1.27 3.61
N ARG A 102 27.70 -0.07 4.04
CA ARG A 102 28.64 0.94 4.57
C ARG A 102 28.93 0.65 6.05
N PRO A 103 30.20 0.75 6.51
CA PRO A 103 30.58 0.42 7.89
C PRO A 103 29.85 1.22 8.98
N ASP A 104 29.41 2.45 8.68
CA ASP A 104 28.74 3.36 9.63
C ASP A 104 27.21 3.23 9.69
N TYR A 105 26.62 2.23 9.01
CA TYR A 105 25.16 2.14 8.91
C TYR A 105 24.54 1.48 10.15
N ALA A 106 24.22 2.30 11.16
CA ALA A 106 23.71 1.87 12.47
C ALA A 106 22.26 1.36 12.50
N SER A 107 21.58 1.19 11.36
CA SER A 107 20.20 0.69 11.33
C SER A 107 20.19 -0.84 11.21
N GLY A 108 19.40 -1.52 12.06
CA GLY A 108 19.28 -2.97 12.12
C GLY A 108 18.91 -3.69 10.81
N PRO A 109 18.81 -5.03 10.81
CA PRO A 109 18.78 -5.84 9.60
C PRO A 109 17.63 -5.44 8.65
N PRO A 110 17.87 -5.35 7.33
CA PRO A 110 16.88 -4.91 6.35
C PRO A 110 15.78 -5.95 6.05
N ALA A 111 16.01 -7.23 6.38
CA ALA A 111 15.12 -8.35 6.09
C ALA A 111 13.64 -8.17 6.54
N PRO A 112 13.33 -7.77 7.78
CA PRO A 112 11.93 -7.62 8.22
C PRO A 112 11.15 -6.55 7.45
N LYS A 113 11.82 -5.46 7.02
CA LYS A 113 11.16 -4.40 6.23
C LYS A 113 10.77 -4.90 4.85
N ILE A 114 11.65 -5.66 4.22
CA ILE A 114 11.43 -6.25 2.89
C ILE A 114 10.32 -7.31 2.97
N ALA A 115 10.37 -8.17 4.00
CA ALA A 115 9.36 -9.20 4.22
C ALA A 115 7.97 -8.58 4.40
N LEU A 116 7.85 -7.49 5.18
CA LEU A 116 6.58 -6.80 5.39
C LEU A 116 6.05 -6.16 4.10
N ALA A 117 6.91 -5.51 3.30
CA ALA A 117 6.52 -4.92 2.03
C ALA A 117 6.03 -5.97 1.02
N LEU A 118 6.72 -7.11 0.94
CA LEU A 118 6.31 -8.24 0.09
C LEU A 118 4.99 -8.86 0.57
N ALA A 119 4.83 -9.04 1.88
CA ALA A 119 3.61 -9.58 2.48
C ALA A 119 2.38 -8.69 2.20
N GLN A 120 2.57 -7.37 2.11
CA GLN A 120 1.50 -6.42 1.77
C GLN A 120 1.06 -6.52 0.30
N ILE A 121 1.99 -6.78 -0.63
CA ILE A 121 1.72 -6.78 -2.08
C ILE A 121 1.28 -8.16 -2.57
N ALA A 122 1.71 -9.24 -1.92
CA ALA A 122 1.42 -10.61 -2.34
C ALA A 122 -0.09 -10.89 -2.54
N PRO A 123 -1.01 -10.48 -1.65
CA PRO A 123 -2.44 -10.72 -1.84
C PRO A 123 -3.00 -10.04 -3.10
N PHE A 124 -2.52 -8.84 -3.42
CA PHE A 124 -2.94 -8.12 -4.63
C PHE A 124 -2.44 -8.80 -5.90
N LEU A 125 -1.21 -9.32 -5.90
CA LEU A 125 -0.67 -10.08 -7.03
C LEU A 125 -1.43 -11.38 -7.25
N VAL A 126 -1.70 -12.13 -6.18
CA VAL A 126 -2.47 -13.38 -6.25
C VAL A 126 -3.88 -13.09 -6.76
N GLY A 127 -4.56 -12.09 -6.19
CA GLY A 127 -5.89 -11.69 -6.62
C GLY A 127 -5.94 -11.22 -8.08
N ALA A 128 -4.96 -10.42 -8.51
CA ALA A 128 -4.84 -9.96 -9.88
C ALA A 128 -4.66 -11.11 -10.89
N VAL A 129 -3.78 -12.08 -10.58
CA VAL A 129 -3.55 -13.25 -11.44
C VAL A 129 -4.81 -14.11 -11.56
N MET A 130 -5.57 -14.30 -10.47
CA MET A 130 -6.85 -15.03 -10.52
C MET A 130 -7.90 -14.28 -11.34
N LEU A 131 -7.97 -12.95 -11.23
CA LEU A 131 -8.86 -12.13 -12.03
C LEU A 131 -8.52 -12.16 -13.53
N LEU A 132 -7.24 -12.30 -13.89
CA LEU A 132 -6.82 -12.50 -15.28
C LEU A 132 -7.33 -13.82 -15.87
N THR A 133 -7.54 -14.85 -15.04
CA THR A 133 -8.21 -16.09 -15.46
C THR A 133 -9.73 -15.96 -15.59
N GLY A 134 -10.30 -14.78 -15.30
CA GLY A 134 -11.73 -14.51 -15.31
C GLY A 134 -12.46 -14.93 -14.03
N ASP A 135 -11.72 -15.35 -13.00
CA ASP A 135 -12.29 -15.80 -11.73
C ASP A 135 -12.42 -14.64 -10.74
N TRP A 136 -13.66 -14.29 -10.41
CA TRP A 136 -13.99 -13.26 -9.42
C TRP A 136 -13.59 -13.62 -8.00
N SER A 137 -13.20 -14.88 -7.72
CA SER A 137 -12.62 -15.26 -6.44
C SER A 137 -11.35 -14.48 -6.10
N GLY A 138 -10.65 -13.94 -7.11
CA GLY A 138 -9.51 -13.05 -6.93
C GLY A 138 -9.83 -11.78 -6.13
N LEU A 139 -11.08 -11.33 -6.11
CA LEU A 139 -11.49 -10.18 -5.28
C LEU A 139 -11.33 -10.44 -3.78
N TYR A 140 -11.48 -11.68 -3.30
CA TYR A 140 -11.26 -12.01 -1.89
C TYR A 140 -9.80 -11.80 -1.48
N TRP A 141 -8.85 -12.11 -2.36
CA TRP A 141 -7.43 -11.87 -2.14
C TRP A 141 -7.10 -10.38 -2.15
N VAL A 142 -7.67 -9.63 -3.10
CA VAL A 142 -7.54 -8.17 -3.15
C VAL A 142 -8.09 -7.55 -1.87
N ALA A 143 -9.30 -7.93 -1.46
CA ALA A 143 -9.95 -7.43 -0.25
C ALA A 143 -9.16 -7.75 1.03
N GLY A 144 -8.66 -8.98 1.16
CA GLY A 144 -7.76 -9.37 2.25
C GLY A 144 -6.50 -8.50 2.27
N GLY A 145 -5.90 -8.25 1.10
CA GLY A 145 -4.78 -7.33 0.93
C GLY A 145 -5.10 -5.91 1.38
N MET A 146 -6.24 -5.37 0.95
CA MET A 146 -6.70 -4.03 1.34
C MET A 146 -6.84 -3.90 2.85
N ILE A 147 -7.45 -4.89 3.52
CA ILE A 147 -7.62 -4.88 4.99
C ILE A 147 -6.25 -4.91 5.69
N VAL A 148 -5.36 -5.80 5.28
CA VAL A 148 -4.02 -5.94 5.89
C VAL A 148 -3.20 -4.65 5.70
N VAL A 149 -3.18 -4.10 4.49
CA VAL A 149 -2.46 -2.86 4.19
C VAL A 149 -3.08 -1.68 4.95
N PHE A 150 -4.40 -1.64 5.10
CA PHE A 150 -5.09 -0.59 5.85
C PHE A 150 -4.69 -0.64 7.33
N MET A 151 -4.78 -1.81 7.97
CA MET A 151 -4.35 -1.99 9.37
C MET A 151 -2.87 -1.65 9.56
N ALA A 152 -2.00 -2.14 8.67
CA ALA A 152 -0.57 -1.84 8.72
C ALA A 152 -0.30 -0.34 8.57
N SER A 153 -1.05 0.35 7.70
CA SER A 153 -0.92 1.79 7.48
C SER A 153 -1.37 2.60 8.69
N VAL A 154 -2.46 2.20 9.35
CA VAL A 154 -2.93 2.82 10.60
C VAL A 154 -1.87 2.67 11.70
N LEU A 155 -1.31 1.47 11.88
CA LEU A 155 -0.26 1.23 12.87
C LEU A 155 0.99 2.05 12.57
N ASN A 156 1.43 2.10 11.31
CA ASN A 156 2.56 2.94 10.91
C ASN A 156 2.30 4.42 11.13
N ALA A 157 1.09 4.91 10.83
CA ALA A 157 0.71 6.30 11.08
C ALA A 157 0.76 6.65 12.57
N TRP A 158 0.30 5.74 13.43
CA TRP A 158 0.40 5.91 14.89
C TRP A 158 1.86 5.92 15.37
N ILE A 159 2.69 4.97 14.91
CA ILE A 159 4.11 4.92 15.25
C ILE A 159 4.82 6.22 14.83
N LEU A 160 4.53 6.71 13.62
CA LEU A 160 5.06 7.99 13.13
C LEU A 160 4.71 9.14 14.07
N LEU A 161 3.45 9.23 14.49
CA LEU A 161 3.01 10.29 15.39
C LEU A 161 3.71 10.22 16.76
N VAL A 162 3.87 9.01 17.31
CA VAL A 162 4.59 8.80 18.59
C VAL A 162 6.07 9.14 18.46
N GLU A 163 6.73 8.73 17.37
CA GLU A 163 8.15 9.01 17.16
C GLU A 163 8.45 10.49 16.93
N ILE A 164 7.50 11.25 16.35
CA ILE A 164 7.63 12.72 16.20
C ILE A 164 7.59 13.41 17.58
N LEU A 165 6.75 12.94 18.50
CA LEU A 165 6.56 13.58 19.81
C LEU A 165 7.55 13.12 20.89
N ARG A 166 8.49 12.22 20.56
CA ARG A 166 9.48 11.67 21.50
C ARG A 166 10.78 12.45 21.46
#